data_AF-A0A0Q4WZB8-F1
#
_entry.id   AF-A0A0Q4WZB8-F1
#
_cell.length_a   1.000
_cell.length_b   1.000
_cell.length_c   1.000
_cell.angle_alpha   90.00
_cell.angle_beta   90.00
_cell.angle_gamma   90.00
#
_symmetry.space_group_name_H-M   'P 1'
#
loop_
_entity.id
_entity.type
_entity.pdbx_description
1 polymer ?
#
loop_
_entity_poly.entity_id
_entity_poly.type
_entity_poly.pdbx_seq_one_letter_code
_entity_poly.pdbx_strand_id
1 'polypeptide(L)'
;MNEARTFHSTDIRGVNTILLRDGCEIRLEDIQSSEQGKAILDEIDGAILAIEDQILLGFQSDDPSWKVRAEIALKRKRRSRPALQARIGELRRAEKALAIKDAHSNATSKVDAKRQAFVHAAYELLGHETCVEVWALAQEKQPALFTEGGSS
;
A
#
# COMPACT_ATOMS: atom_id res chain seq x y z
N MET A 1 13.43 -30.29 2.78
CA MET A 1 12.79 -29.58 1.65
C MET A 1 11.33 -29.40 2.02
N ASN A 2 10.96 -28.22 2.50
CA ASN A 2 9.58 -27.92 2.92
C ASN A 2 8.83 -27.26 1.77
N GLU A 3 7.84 -27.98 1.25
CA GLU A 3 6.87 -27.46 0.29
C GLU A 3 5.99 -26.42 0.97
N ALA A 4 6.06 -25.19 0.46
CA ALA A 4 5.17 -24.12 0.85
C ALA A 4 3.75 -24.48 0.39
N ARG A 5 2.87 -24.79 1.37
CA ARG A 5 1.43 -24.92 1.15
C ARG A 5 0.89 -23.55 0.75
N THR A 6 0.71 -23.35 -0.55
CA THR A 6 -0.10 -22.25 -1.10
C THR A 6 -1.53 -22.39 -0.59
N PHE A 7 -1.92 -21.50 0.32
CA PHE A 7 -3.30 -21.34 0.74
C PHE A 7 -4.13 -20.89 -0.47
N HIS A 8 -4.81 -21.82 -1.13
CA HIS A 8 -5.90 -21.50 -2.04
C HIS A 8 -7.10 -21.10 -1.19
N SER A 9 -7.22 -19.79 -0.94
CA SER A 9 -8.47 -19.19 -0.47
C SER A 9 -9.57 -19.61 -1.46
N THR A 10 -10.61 -20.27 -0.95
CA THR A 10 -11.83 -20.60 -1.69
C THR A 10 -12.47 -19.29 -2.14
N ASP A 11 -12.10 -18.88 -3.34
CA ASP A 11 -12.55 -17.67 -3.98
C ASP A 11 -14.02 -17.84 -4.38
N ILE A 12 -14.92 -17.18 -3.66
CA ILE A 12 -16.33 -17.12 -4.03
C ILE A 12 -16.40 -16.27 -5.31
N ARG A 13 -16.33 -16.96 -6.46
CA ARG A 13 -16.42 -16.36 -7.81
C ARG A 13 -17.59 -15.36 -7.84
N GLY A 14 -17.25 -14.09 -8.01
CA GLY A 14 -18.22 -12.99 -8.14
C GLY A 14 -18.19 -11.96 -7.01
N VAL A 15 -17.60 -12.24 -5.84
CA VAL A 15 -17.45 -11.25 -4.76
C VAL A 15 -16.11 -10.51 -4.87
N ASN A 16 -15.05 -11.21 -5.28
CA ASN A 16 -13.69 -10.68 -5.35
C ASN A 16 -13.28 -10.17 -6.74
N THR A 17 -14.20 -10.15 -7.71
CA THR A 17 -13.90 -9.76 -9.10
C THR A 17 -14.76 -8.58 -9.53
N ILE A 18 -14.13 -7.57 -10.12
CA ILE A 18 -14.76 -6.38 -10.70
C ILE A 18 -14.79 -6.54 -12.21
N LEU A 19 -15.97 -6.37 -12.82
CA LEU A 19 -16.12 -6.32 -14.27
C LEU A 19 -16.09 -4.87 -14.76
N LEU A 20 -15.06 -4.54 -15.53
CA LEU A 20 -14.86 -3.24 -16.17
C LEU A 20 -15.73 -3.07 -17.43
N ARG A 21 -15.73 -1.86 -17.99
CA ARG A 21 -16.53 -1.53 -19.18
C ARG A 21 -16.06 -2.28 -20.44
N ASP A 22 -14.77 -2.53 -20.56
CA ASP A 22 -14.14 -3.25 -21.66
C ASP A 22 -14.39 -4.78 -21.62
N GLY A 23 -15.08 -5.26 -20.57
CA GLY A 23 -15.31 -6.68 -20.34
C GLY A 23 -14.18 -7.38 -19.59
N CYS A 24 -13.14 -6.64 -19.20
CA CYS A 24 -12.05 -7.15 -18.38
C CYS A 24 -12.53 -7.42 -16.95
N GLU A 25 -12.13 -8.56 -16.39
CA GLU A 25 -12.35 -8.89 -14.98
C GLU A 25 -11.05 -8.70 -14.19
N ILE A 26 -11.10 -7.82 -13.19
CA ILE A 26 -9.99 -7.55 -12.28
C ILE A 26 -10.31 -8.16 -10.92
N ARG A 27 -9.36 -8.89 -10.34
CA ARG A 27 -9.50 -9.39 -8.96
C ARG A 27 -9.14 -8.28 -7.98
N LEU A 28 -9.83 -8.20 -6.85
CA LEU A 28 -9.58 -7.17 -5.82
C LEU A 28 -8.15 -7.25 -5.26
N GLU A 29 -7.60 -8.46 -5.15
CA GLU A 29 -6.22 -8.70 -4.73
C GLU A 29 -5.17 -8.19 -5.71
N ASP A 30 -5.51 -8.07 -7.00
CA ASP A 30 -4.58 -7.59 -8.03
C ASP A 30 -4.41 -6.07 -7.99
N ILE A 31 -5.27 -5.36 -7.25
CA ILE A 31 -5.15 -3.92 -7.01
C ILE A 31 -4.00 -3.66 -6.03
N GLN A 32 -2.94 -3.04 -6.54
CA GLN A 32 -1.68 -2.84 -5.83
C GLN A 32 -1.57 -1.49 -5.11
N SER A 33 -2.34 -0.48 -5.53
CA SER A 33 -2.30 0.86 -4.93
C SER A 33 -3.69 1.46 -4.71
N SER A 34 -3.77 2.37 -3.74
CA SER A 34 -5.01 3.08 -3.43
C SER A 34 -5.43 4.01 -4.56
N GLU A 35 -4.47 4.53 -5.33
CA GLU A 35 -4.71 5.33 -6.54
C GLU A 35 -5.32 4.49 -7.67
N GLN A 36 -4.76 3.31 -7.93
CA GLN A 36 -5.32 2.38 -8.91
C GLN A 36 -6.75 1.97 -8.52
N GLY A 37 -6.97 1.64 -7.25
CA GLY A 37 -8.30 1.32 -6.74
C GLY A 37 -9.29 2.49 -6.89
N LYS A 38 -8.84 3.73 -6.66
CA LYS A 38 -9.66 4.93 -6.86
C LYS A 38 -10.05 5.13 -8.33
N ALA A 39 -9.11 4.96 -9.26
CA ALA A 39 -9.41 5.07 -10.69
C ALA A 39 -10.48 4.04 -11.13
N ILE A 40 -10.39 2.80 -10.64
CA ILE A 40 -11.39 1.76 -10.88
C ILE A 40 -12.75 2.15 -10.27
N LEU A 41 -12.75 2.72 -9.06
CA LEU A 41 -13.98 3.18 -8.40
C LEU A 41 -14.66 4.30 -9.19
N ASP A 42 -13.89 5.26 -9.68
CA ASP A 42 -14.39 6.38 -10.49
C ASP A 42 -14.99 5.86 -11.82
N GLU A 43 -14.38 4.84 -12.45
CA GLU A 43 -14.94 4.18 -13.64
C GLU A 43 -16.26 3.46 -13.32
N ILE A 44 -16.33 2.73 -12.21
CA ILE A 44 -17.56 2.06 -11.78
C ILE A 44 -18.67 3.07 -11.53
N ASP A 45 -18.37 4.16 -10.83
CA ASP A 45 -19.33 5.21 -10.52
C ASP A 45 -19.82 5.92 -11.80
N GLY A 46 -18.92 6.21 -12.75
CA GLY A 46 -19.30 6.73 -14.06
C GLY A 46 -20.19 5.76 -14.86
N ALA A 47 -19.90 4.45 -14.81
CA ALA A 47 -20.71 3.44 -15.48
C ALA A 47 -22.08 3.24 -14.82
N ILE A 48 -22.18 3.37 -13.49
CA ILE A 48 -23.46 3.36 -12.77
C ILE A 48 -24.34 4.50 -13.25
N LEU A 49 -23.80 5.73 -13.27
CA LEU A 49 -24.52 6.91 -13.75
C LEU A 49 -24.98 6.76 -15.20
N ALA A 50 -24.10 6.27 -16.08
CA ALA A 50 -24.45 6.05 -17.49
C ALA A 50 -25.61 5.04 -17.68
N ILE A 51 -25.64 3.96 -16.88
CA ILE A 51 -26.72 2.97 -16.95
C ILE A 51 -28.02 3.56 -16.38
N GLU A 52 -27.94 4.31 -15.29
CA GLU A 52 -29.10 5.00 -14.69
C GLU A 52 -29.72 6.00 -15.67
N ASP A 53 -28.89 6.80 -16.34
CA ASP A 53 -29.32 7.76 -17.37
C ASP A 53 -29.98 7.04 -18.56
N GLN A 54 -29.40 5.93 -19.03
CA GLN A 54 -30.00 5.12 -20.11
C GLN A 54 -31.37 4.55 -19.73
N ILE A 55 -31.54 4.13 -18.48
CA ILE A 55 -32.82 3.62 -17.97
C ILE A 55 -33.84 4.75 -17.84
N LEU A 56 -33.42 5.93 -17.36
CA LEU A 56 -34.29 7.07 -17.08
C LEU A 56 -34.72 7.82 -18.36
N LEU A 57 -33.79 8.09 -19.27
CA LEU A 57 -34.03 8.83 -20.51
C LEU A 57 -34.64 7.97 -21.61
N GLY A 58 -34.67 6.65 -21.42
CA GLY A 58 -35.18 5.70 -22.40
C GLY A 58 -34.18 5.47 -23.53
N PHE A 59 -33.36 4.43 -23.37
CA PHE A 59 -32.47 3.98 -24.44
C PHE A 59 -33.31 3.38 -25.59
N GLN A 60 -33.19 3.94 -26.80
CA GLN A 60 -33.83 3.37 -27.98
C GLN A 60 -33.04 2.13 -28.41
N SER A 61 -33.56 0.97 -28.06
CA SER A 61 -33.04 -0.32 -28.49
C SER A 61 -34.18 -1.21 -28.92
N ASP A 62 -34.00 -1.84 -30.08
CA ASP A 62 -34.94 -2.83 -30.65
C ASP A 62 -34.93 -4.16 -29.87
N ASP A 63 -34.05 -4.30 -28.88
CA ASP A 63 -33.90 -5.51 -28.08
C ASP A 63 -34.74 -5.43 -26.79
N PRO A 64 -35.86 -6.17 -26.67
CA PRO A 64 -36.73 -6.11 -25.49
C PRO A 64 -36.04 -6.53 -24.18
N SER A 65 -34.88 -7.19 -24.24
CA SER A 65 -34.10 -7.61 -23.07
C SER A 65 -33.04 -6.59 -22.63
N TRP A 66 -32.87 -5.46 -23.34
CA TRP A 66 -31.87 -4.43 -23.03
C TRP A 66 -32.00 -3.93 -21.59
N LYS A 67 -33.24 -3.68 -21.15
CA LYS A 67 -33.53 -3.12 -19.82
C LYS A 67 -33.16 -4.10 -18.72
N VAL A 68 -33.50 -5.37 -18.89
CA VAL A 68 -33.15 -6.44 -17.93
C VAL A 68 -31.64 -6.57 -17.80
N ARG A 69 -30.89 -6.54 -18.92
CA ARG A 69 -29.42 -6.58 -18.87
C ARG A 69 -28.82 -5.34 -18.21
N ALA A 70 -29.37 -4.16 -18.49
CA ALA A 70 -28.95 -2.91 -17.85
C ALA A 70 -29.16 -2.95 -16.33
N GLU A 71 -30.30 -3.43 -15.86
CA GLU A 71 -30.60 -3.60 -14.43
C GLU A 71 -29.66 -4.63 -13.75
N ILE A 72 -29.36 -5.75 -14.42
CA ILE A 72 -28.41 -6.74 -13.93
C ILE A 72 -26.99 -6.13 -13.82
N ALA A 73 -26.56 -5.39 -14.85
CA ALA A 73 -25.27 -4.72 -14.86
C ALA A 73 -25.17 -3.67 -13.74
N LEU A 74 -26.22 -2.86 -13.56
CA LEU A 74 -26.33 -1.87 -12.48
C LEU A 74 -26.20 -2.53 -11.11
N LYS A 75 -26.94 -3.63 -10.90
CA LYS A 75 -26.90 -4.41 -9.65
C LYS A 75 -25.51 -4.99 -9.39
N ARG A 76 -24.83 -5.52 -10.42
CA ARG A 76 -23.47 -6.07 -10.30
C ARG A 76 -22.47 -4.97 -9.91
N LYS A 77 -22.51 -3.81 -10.58
CA LYS A 77 -21.62 -2.67 -10.28
C LYS A 77 -21.84 -2.07 -8.89
N ARG A 78 -23.10 -1.93 -8.46
CA ARG A 78 -23.42 -1.47 -7.09
C ARG A 78 -22.93 -2.45 -6.01
N ARG A 79 -22.94 -3.76 -6.29
CA ARG A 79 -22.48 -4.80 -5.35
C ARG A 79 -20.96 -4.87 -5.21
N SER A 80 -20.20 -4.57 -6.25
CA SER A 80 -18.72 -4.57 -6.18
C SER A 80 -18.16 -3.34 -5.45
N ARG A 81 -18.93 -2.25 -5.38
CA ARG A 81 -18.48 -0.96 -4.81
C ARG A 81 -18.00 -1.04 -3.36
N PRO A 82 -18.72 -1.67 -2.40
CA PRO A 82 -18.27 -1.71 -1.01
C PRO A 82 -16.96 -2.49 -0.81
N ALA A 83 -16.80 -3.60 -1.53
CA ALA A 83 -15.59 -4.41 -1.45
C ALA A 83 -14.37 -3.67 -2.01
N LEU A 84 -14.54 -2.96 -3.13
CA LEU A 84 -13.50 -2.09 -3.68
C LEU A 84 -13.14 -0.94 -2.71
N GLN A 85 -14.13 -0.30 -2.10
CA GLN A 85 -13.89 0.76 -1.10
C GLN A 85 -13.12 0.25 0.13
N ALA A 86 -13.47 -0.94 0.62
CA ALA A 86 -12.74 -1.59 1.71
C ALA A 86 -11.28 -1.83 1.34
N ARG A 87 -11.03 -2.39 0.14
CA ARG A 87 -9.68 -2.63 -0.39
C ARG A 87 -8.86 -1.34 -0.53
N ILE A 88 -9.45 -0.27 -1.06
CA ILE A 88 -8.80 1.06 -1.13
C ILE A 88 -8.43 1.54 0.29
N GLY A 89 -9.33 1.37 1.26
CA GLY A 89 -9.08 1.76 2.65
C GLY A 89 -7.96 0.97 3.32
N GLU A 90 -7.80 -0.31 2.98
CA GLU A 90 -6.64 -1.13 3.40
C GLU A 90 -5.34 -0.63 2.77
N LEU A 91 -5.34 -0.41 1.45
CA LEU A 91 -4.18 0.05 0.70
C LEU A 91 -3.69 1.41 1.21
N ARG A 92 -4.60 2.37 1.46
CA ARG A 92 -4.22 3.67 2.05
C ARG A 92 -3.57 3.54 3.42
N ARG A 93 -4.05 2.61 4.26
CA ARG A 93 -3.45 2.38 5.58
C ARG A 93 -2.07 1.75 5.45
N ALA A 94 -1.90 0.80 4.54
CA ALA A 94 -0.62 0.17 4.26
C ALA A 94 0.41 1.18 3.70
N GLU A 95 0.01 1.98 2.72
CA GLU A 95 0.83 3.05 2.13
C GLU A 95 1.25 4.08 3.18
N LYS A 96 0.32 4.51 4.05
CA LYS A 96 0.63 5.44 5.14
C LYS A 96 1.60 4.83 6.14
N ALA A 97 1.43 3.55 6.50
CA ALA A 97 2.35 2.87 7.40
C ALA A 97 3.76 2.76 6.81
N LEU A 98 3.87 2.46 5.50
CA LEU A 98 5.14 2.43 4.79
C LEU A 98 5.81 3.80 4.78
N ALA A 99 5.08 4.87 4.44
CA ALA A 99 5.59 6.23 4.43
C ALA A 99 6.11 6.69 5.81
N ILE A 100 5.45 6.30 6.90
CA ILE A 100 5.91 6.59 8.27
C ILE A 100 7.22 5.85 8.57
N LYS A 101 7.30 4.57 8.20
CA LYS A 101 8.51 3.77 8.39
C LYS A 101 9.69 4.36 7.62
N ASP A 102 9.47 4.75 6.37
CA ASP A 102 10.50 5.35 5.51
C ASP A 102 10.95 6.73 6.04
N ALA A 103 10.01 7.53 6.55
CA ALA A 103 10.35 8.80 7.21
C ALA A 103 11.22 8.57 8.46
N HIS A 104 10.90 7.54 9.25
CA HIS A 104 11.68 7.18 10.42
C HIS A 104 13.08 6.67 10.06
N SER A 105 13.20 5.77 9.07
CA SER A 105 14.51 5.27 8.62
C SER A 105 15.38 6.37 8.00
N ASN A 106 14.78 7.31 7.28
CA ASN A 106 15.49 8.46 6.75
C ASN A 106 15.95 9.41 7.87
N ALA A 107 15.17 9.55 8.94
CA ALA A 107 15.55 10.35 10.10
C ALA A 107 16.72 9.71 10.87
N THR A 108 16.69 8.40 11.12
CA THR A 108 17.79 7.68 11.79
C THR A 108 19.06 7.73 10.94
N SER A 109 18.96 7.48 9.63
CA SER A 109 20.09 7.57 8.70
C SER A 109 20.77 8.96 8.73
N LYS A 110 20.00 10.04 8.79
CA LYS A 110 20.56 11.41 8.91
C LYS A 110 21.27 11.64 10.25
N VAL A 111 20.78 11.05 11.34
CA VAL A 111 21.45 11.13 12.65
C VAL A 111 22.78 10.40 12.60
N ASP A 112 22.82 9.21 12.01
CA ASP A 112 24.04 8.42 11.89
C ASP A 112 25.06 9.11 10.97
N ALA A 113 24.63 9.68 9.85
CA ALA A 113 25.51 10.48 8.98
C ALA A 113 26.13 11.68 9.71
N LYS A 114 25.36 12.39 10.55
CA LYS A 114 25.89 13.49 11.37
C LYS A 114 26.91 13.00 12.40
N ARG A 115 26.62 11.88 13.08
CA ARG A 115 27.55 11.26 14.04
C ARG A 115 28.85 10.85 13.36
N GLN A 116 28.76 10.20 12.20
CA GLN A 116 29.91 9.78 11.42
C GLN A 116 30.75 10.99 10.97
N ALA A 117 30.12 12.06 10.45
CA ALA A 117 30.82 13.29 10.07
C ALA A 117 31.53 13.95 11.25
N PHE A 118 30.89 14.00 12.43
CA PHE A 118 31.53 14.49 13.65
C PHE A 118 32.74 13.64 14.05
N VAL A 119 32.60 12.31 14.03
CA VAL A 119 33.69 11.40 14.38
C VAL A 119 34.87 11.59 13.41
N HIS A 120 34.63 11.65 12.10
CA HIS A 120 35.69 11.92 11.13
C HIS A 120 36.40 13.25 11.40
N ALA A 121 35.65 14.34 11.61
CA ALA A 121 36.23 15.64 11.93
C ALA A 121 37.04 15.62 13.24
N ALA A 122 36.59 14.88 14.25
CA ALA A 122 37.32 14.69 15.50
C ALA A 122 38.64 13.94 15.28
N TYR A 123 38.64 12.88 14.47
CA TYR A 123 39.86 12.15 14.11
C TYR A 123 40.85 13.01 13.32
N GLU A 124 40.35 13.87 12.41
CA GLU A 124 41.19 14.80 11.65
C GLU A 124 41.81 15.90 12.53
N LEU A 125 41.06 16.43 13.50
CA LEU A 125 41.48 17.55 14.33
C LEU A 125 42.33 17.13 15.54
N LEU A 126 41.91 16.08 16.25
CA LEU A 126 42.52 15.63 17.51
C LEU A 126 43.53 14.51 17.31
N GLY A 127 43.48 13.82 16.17
CA GLY A 127 44.33 12.67 15.90
C GLY A 127 43.81 11.38 16.53
N HIS A 128 44.38 10.26 16.07
CA HIS A 128 43.91 8.92 16.40
C HIS A 128 44.00 8.60 17.91
N GLU A 129 45.14 8.91 18.55
CA GLU A 129 45.39 8.54 19.95
C GLU A 129 44.40 9.21 20.91
N THR A 130 44.20 10.53 20.78
CA THR A 130 43.24 11.26 21.62
C THR A 130 41.80 10.79 21.42
N CYS A 131 41.42 10.42 20.18
CA CYS A 131 40.09 9.85 19.94
C CYS A 131 39.89 8.47 20.58
N VAL A 132 40.94 7.62 20.62
CA VAL A 132 40.89 6.31 21.31
C VAL A 132 40.76 6.50 22.82
N GLU A 133 41.46 7.46 23.42
CA GLU A 133 41.32 7.77 24.84
C GLU A 133 39.92 8.29 25.18
N VAL A 134 39.37 9.19 24.36
CA VAL A 134 38.00 9.67 24.51
C VAL A 134 36.99 8.53 24.38
N TRP A 135 37.24 7.57 23.47
CA TRP A 135 36.41 6.38 23.32
C TRP A 135 36.45 5.48 24.56
N ALA A 136 37.63 5.21 25.11
CA ALA A 136 37.80 4.45 26.35
C ALA A 136 37.10 5.13 27.53
N LEU A 137 37.26 6.44 27.68
CA LEU A 137 36.57 7.22 28.71
C LEU A 137 35.05 7.21 28.54
N ALA A 138 34.56 7.26 27.29
CA ALA A 138 33.13 7.18 27.01
C ALA A 138 32.56 5.81 27.38
N GLN A 139 33.30 4.73 27.10
CA GLN A 139 32.95 3.38 27.50
C GLN A 139 32.90 3.22 29.02
N GLU A 140 33.85 3.79 29.76
CA GLU A 140 33.84 3.79 31.22
C GLU A 140 32.64 4.56 31.80
N LYS A 141 32.28 5.70 31.19
CA LYS A 141 31.19 6.55 31.69
C LYS A 141 29.80 6.04 31.33
N GLN A 142 29.65 5.37 30.18
CA GLN A 142 28.36 4.89 29.70
C GLN A 142 28.44 3.44 29.20
N PRO A 143 28.84 2.48 30.04
CA PRO A 143 29.13 1.11 29.62
C PRO A 143 27.94 0.40 28.96
N ALA A 144 26.72 0.75 29.34
CA ALA A 144 25.48 0.20 28.76
C ALA A 144 25.30 0.49 27.25
N LEU A 145 25.97 1.51 26.70
CA LEU A 145 25.91 1.82 25.27
C LEU A 145 26.98 1.09 24.45
N PHE A 146 27.95 0.43 25.10
CA PHE A 146 29.11 -0.21 24.48
C PHE A 146 29.09 -1.75 24.60
N THR A 147 28.00 -2.33 25.09
CA THR A 147 27.81 -3.78 25.11
C THR A 147 27.51 -4.29 23.69
N GLU A 148 28.40 -5.12 23.14
CA GLU A 148 28.13 -5.91 21.94
C GLU A 148 27.05 -6.95 22.25
N GLY A 149 25.79 -6.63 21.95
CA GLY A 149 24.68 -7.54 22.27
C GLY A 149 23.29 -6.91 22.23
N GLY A 150 23.04 -5.99 21.30
CA GLY A 150 21.69 -5.58 20.91
C GLY A 150 21.25 -6.30 19.64
N SER A 151 21.35 -7.63 19.60
CA SER A 151 20.80 -8.42 18.51
C SER A 151 19.28 -8.45 18.61
N SER A 152 18.64 -7.79 17.65
CA SER A 152 17.27 -8.00 17.15
C SER A 152 16.10 -7.52 18.00
#